data_AF-A0A1B9S0X7-F1
#
_entry.id   AF-A0A1B9S0X7-F1
#
_cell.length_a   1.000
_cell.length_b   1.000
_cell.length_c   1.000
_cell.angle_alpha   90.00
_cell.angle_beta   90.00
_cell.angle_gamma   90.00
#
_symmetry.space_group_name_H-M   'P 1'
#
loop_
_entity.id
_entity.type
_entity.pdbx_description
1 polymer ?
#
loop_
_entity_poly.entity_id
_entity_poly.type
_entity_poly.pdbx_seq_one_letter_code
_entity_poly.pdbx_strand_id
1 'polypeptide(L)'
;MTVILAIARYLGFAGCCVVFLLVYYEGIPGAYRVPFLSSLPIVGDITTGKVHSYAAEQVRIATAQQRAVCDGKLEKLVSVAELAAANATIARERALRRMADEATAEADRRASESEKAKASADAKLEQILKEAAQDPDLSRPTEKDREWQAKH
;
A
#
# COMPACT_ATOMS: atom_id res chain seq x y z
N MET A 1 -57.46 43.09 -16.34
CA MET A 1 -58.08 42.46 -15.15
C MET A 1 -59.46 41.84 -15.42
N THR A 2 -60.09 42.09 -16.57
CA THR A 2 -61.44 41.58 -16.94
C THR A 2 -61.43 40.21 -17.61
N VAL A 3 -60.35 39.86 -18.33
CA VAL A 3 -60.23 38.57 -19.07
C VAL A 3 -60.11 37.38 -18.13
N ILE A 4 -59.33 37.51 -17.04
CA ILE A 4 -59.12 36.45 -16.04
C ILE A 4 -60.45 36.09 -15.35
N LEU A 5 -61.26 37.12 -15.05
CA LEU A 5 -62.56 36.97 -14.39
C LEU A 5 -63.60 36.31 -15.31
N ALA A 6 -63.52 36.55 -16.62
CA ALA A 6 -64.36 35.88 -17.62
C ALA A 6 -63.98 34.40 -17.82
N ILE A 7 -62.69 34.09 -17.85
CA ILE A 7 -62.18 32.71 -17.95
C ILE A 7 -62.54 31.92 -16.68
N ALA A 8 -62.35 32.49 -15.49
CA ALA A 8 -62.71 31.86 -14.23
C ALA A 8 -64.22 31.54 -14.12
N ARG A 9 -65.07 32.37 -14.75
CA ARG A 9 -66.52 32.16 -14.80
C ARG A 9 -66.94 31.07 -15.81
N TYR A 10 -66.17 30.89 -16.90
CA TYR A 10 -66.40 29.83 -17.90
C TYR A 10 -65.90 28.45 -17.45
N LEU A 11 -64.80 28.40 -16.69
CA LEU A 11 -64.18 27.16 -16.22
C LEU A 11 -64.81 26.64 -14.91
N GLY A 12 -65.49 27.52 -14.17
CA GLY A 12 -66.04 27.22 -12.86
C GLY A 12 -64.96 26.94 -11.80
N PHE A 13 -65.39 26.77 -10.55
CA PHE A 13 -64.47 26.51 -9.42
C PHE A 13 -63.67 25.21 -9.62
N ALA A 14 -64.33 24.15 -10.12
CA ALA A 14 -63.70 22.86 -10.38
C ALA A 14 -62.58 22.96 -11.44
N GLY A 15 -62.78 23.74 -12.50
CA GLY A 15 -61.76 23.94 -13.53
C GLY A 15 -60.53 24.70 -13.01
N CYS A 16 -60.74 25.71 -12.16
CA CYS A 16 -59.64 26.41 -11.50
C CYS A 16 -58.82 25.47 -10.60
N CYS A 17 -59.48 24.56 -9.87
CA CYS A 17 -58.78 23.55 -9.06
C CYS A 17 -57.93 22.60 -9.91
N VAL A 18 -58.46 22.14 -11.05
CA VAL A 18 -57.72 21.25 -11.96
C VAL A 18 -56.49 21.94 -12.55
N VAL A 19 -56.63 23.18 -13.02
CA VAL A 19 -55.50 23.96 -13.54
C VAL A 19 -54.45 24.20 -12.45
N PHE A 20 -54.87 24.49 -11.22
CA PHE A 20 -53.96 24.67 -10.10
C PHE A 20 -53.19 23.38 -9.76
N LEU A 21 -53.87 22.23 -9.73
CA LEU A 21 -53.25 20.92 -9.54
C LEU A 21 -52.27 20.58 -10.65
N LEU A 22 -52.60 20.90 -11.90
CA LEU A 22 -51.76 20.65 -13.06
C LEU A 22 -50.49 21.51 -13.01
N VAL A 23 -50.63 22.81 -12.70
CA VAL A 23 -49.49 23.71 -12.48
C VAL A 23 -48.64 23.26 -11.27
N TYR A 24 -49.24 22.71 -10.23
CA TYR A 24 -48.51 22.23 -9.05
C TYR A 24 -47.68 20.95 -9.34
N TYR A 25 -48.20 20.03 -10.15
CA TYR A 25 -47.54 18.76 -10.47
C TYR A 25 -46.55 18.87 -11.63
N GLU A 26 -46.96 19.46 -12.75
CA GLU A 26 -46.16 19.60 -13.98
C GLU A 26 -45.34 20.90 -14.02
N GLY A 27 -45.69 21.88 -13.19
CA GLY A 27 -45.09 23.21 -13.24
C GLY A 27 -45.80 24.12 -14.24
N ILE A 28 -45.34 25.37 -14.33
CA ILE A 28 -45.85 26.33 -15.31
C ILE A 28 -45.23 26.00 -16.69
N PRO A 29 -46.03 25.70 -17.72
CA PRO A 29 -45.51 25.37 -19.05
C PRO A 29 -44.60 26.49 -19.57
N GLY A 30 -43.33 26.18 -19.83
CA GLY A 30 -42.34 27.12 -20.35
C GLY A 30 -41.56 27.94 -19.31
N ALA A 31 -42.02 27.99 -18.04
CA ALA A 31 -41.28 28.69 -16.98
C ALA A 31 -40.00 27.95 -16.55
N TYR A 32 -39.96 26.62 -16.74
CA TYR A 32 -38.78 25.77 -16.50
C TYR A 32 -37.56 26.12 -17.37
N ARG A 33 -37.73 26.91 -18.45
CA ARG A 33 -36.63 27.33 -19.34
C ARG A 33 -35.90 28.58 -18.85
N VAL A 34 -36.40 29.26 -17.82
CA VAL A 34 -35.79 30.46 -17.26
C VAL A 34 -34.90 30.07 -16.07
N PRO A 35 -33.56 30.13 -16.21
CA PRO A 35 -32.63 29.55 -15.23
C PRO A 35 -32.67 30.20 -13.84
N PHE A 36 -33.21 31.43 -13.73
CA PHE A 36 -33.36 32.16 -12.48
C PHE A 36 -34.61 31.80 -11.67
N LEU A 37 -35.63 31.20 -12.29
CA LEU A 37 -36.87 30.85 -11.61
C LEU A 37 -36.76 29.49 -10.91
N SER A 38 -36.00 28.56 -11.49
CA SER A 38 -35.73 27.23 -10.94
C SER A 38 -34.75 27.21 -9.75
N SER A 39 -33.98 28.27 -9.52
CA SER A 39 -32.97 28.35 -8.46
C SER A 39 -33.50 28.87 -7.11
N LEU A 40 -34.73 29.36 -7.08
CA LEU A 40 -35.39 29.81 -5.84
C LEU A 40 -36.10 28.62 -5.16
N PRO A 41 -35.85 28.35 -3.87
CA PRO A 41 -36.34 27.13 -3.21
C PRO A 41 -37.87 26.98 -3.15
N ILE A 42 -38.63 28.09 -3.19
CA ILE A 42 -40.11 28.05 -3.13
C ILE A 42 -40.73 28.23 -4.53
N VAL A 43 -40.13 29.08 -5.36
CA VAL A 43 -40.66 29.42 -6.70
C VAL A 43 -40.21 28.39 -7.74
N GLY A 44 -39.04 27.79 -7.55
CA GLY A 44 -38.46 26.77 -8.43
C GLY A 44 -39.28 25.49 -8.49
N ASP A 45 -39.81 25.03 -7.35
CA ASP A 45 -40.65 23.84 -7.29
C ASP A 45 -42.01 24.04 -7.99
N ILE A 46 -42.57 25.25 -7.91
CA ILE A 46 -43.84 25.61 -8.58
C ILE A 46 -43.63 25.83 -10.08
N THR A 47 -42.46 26.34 -10.49
CA THR A 47 -42.17 26.64 -11.90
C THR A 47 -41.67 25.43 -12.68
N THR A 48 -40.93 24.53 -12.03
CA THR A 48 -40.36 23.32 -12.65
C THR A 48 -41.25 22.09 -12.46
N GLY A 49 -42.15 22.12 -11.48
CA GLY A 49 -43.04 21.01 -11.15
C GLY A 49 -42.35 19.97 -10.26
N LYS A 50 -43.11 19.40 -9.30
CA LYS A 50 -42.56 18.43 -8.34
C LYS A 50 -42.01 17.17 -9.00
N VAL A 51 -42.57 16.74 -10.13
CA VAL A 51 -42.11 15.53 -10.83
C VAL A 51 -40.66 15.66 -11.28
N HIS A 52 -40.27 16.84 -11.77
CA HIS A 52 -38.90 17.10 -12.21
C HIS A 52 -37.92 17.23 -11.04
N SER A 53 -38.33 17.81 -9.91
CA SER A 53 -37.47 17.86 -8.72
C SER A 53 -37.28 16.48 -8.08
N TYR A 54 -38.31 15.62 -8.06
CA TYR A 54 -38.16 14.22 -7.63
C TYR A 54 -37.24 13.41 -8.54
N ALA A 55 -37.33 13.59 -9.87
CA ALA A 55 -36.45 12.91 -10.82
C ALA A 55 -34.99 13.35 -10.65
N ALA A 56 -34.75 14.66 -10.49
CA ALA A 56 -33.42 15.20 -10.25
C ALA A 56 -32.82 14.71 -8.93
N GLU A 57 -33.64 14.63 -7.88
CA GLU A 57 -33.20 14.16 -6.57
C GLU A 57 -32.86 12.66 -6.58
N GLN A 58 -33.63 11.84 -7.28
CA GLN A 58 -33.31 10.42 -7.44
C GLN A 58 -32.00 10.19 -8.19
N VAL A 59 -31.75 10.96 -9.26
CA VAL A 59 -30.46 10.89 -9.98
C VAL A 59 -29.30 11.35 -9.10
N ARG A 60 -29.50 12.40 -8.30
CA ARG A 60 -28.50 12.88 -7.34
C ARG A 60 -28.14 11.83 -6.30
N ILE A 61 -29.15 11.19 -5.70
CA ILE A 61 -28.97 10.12 -4.71
C ILE A 61 -28.27 8.91 -5.33
N ALA A 62 -28.71 8.47 -6.51
CA ALA A 62 -28.10 7.35 -7.22
C ALA A 62 -26.62 7.62 -7.56
N THR A 63 -26.31 8.84 -8.02
CA THR A 63 -24.94 9.26 -8.31
C THR A 63 -24.08 9.31 -7.05
N ALA A 64 -24.62 9.84 -5.94
CA ALA A 64 -23.91 9.88 -4.66
C ALA A 64 -23.61 8.47 -4.12
N GLN A 65 -24.56 7.54 -4.22
CA GLN A 65 -24.36 6.15 -3.83
C GLN A 65 -23.30 5.46 -4.68
N GLN A 66 -23.35 5.62 -6.00
CA GLN A 66 -22.33 5.07 -6.89
C GLN A 66 -20.94 5.63 -6.59
N ARG A 67 -20.84 6.94 -6.29
CA ARG A 67 -19.59 7.58 -5.90
C ARG A 67 -19.04 6.99 -4.60
N ALA A 68 -19.87 6.86 -3.57
CA ALA A 68 -19.45 6.25 -2.30
C ALA A 68 -18.96 4.80 -2.47
N VAL A 69 -19.60 4.02 -3.34
CA VAL A 69 -19.15 2.65 -3.67
C VAL A 69 -17.79 2.67 -4.39
N CYS A 70 -17.59 3.61 -5.32
CA CYS A 70 -16.32 3.74 -6.04
C CYS A 70 -15.19 4.13 -5.08
N ASP A 71 -15.42 5.14 -4.24
CA ASP A 71 -14.46 5.64 -3.27
C ASP A 71 -14.07 4.53 -2.27
N GLY A 72 -15.06 3.80 -1.72
CA GLY A 72 -14.79 2.68 -0.81
C GLY A 72 -14.05 1.51 -1.47
N LYS A 73 -14.26 1.24 -2.77
CA LYS A 73 -13.46 0.25 -3.51
C LYS A 73 -12.01 0.73 -3.66
N LEU A 74 -11.81 2.01 -3.93
CA LEU A 74 -10.50 2.60 -4.12
C LEU A 74 -9.68 2.57 -2.82
N GLU A 75 -10.28 2.95 -1.69
CA GLU A 75 -9.67 2.83 -0.36
C GLU A 75 -9.28 1.38 -0.04
N LYS A 76 -10.14 0.41 -0.36
CA LYS A 76 -9.84 -1.00 -0.15
C LYS A 76 -8.66 -1.48 -1.01
N LEU A 77 -8.57 -1.04 -2.26
CA LEU A 77 -7.44 -1.39 -3.12
C LEU A 77 -6.13 -0.78 -2.61
N VAL A 78 -6.16 0.48 -2.19
CA VAL A 78 -4.99 1.17 -1.62
C VAL A 78 -4.50 0.45 -0.36
N SER A 79 -5.40 0.16 0.59
CA SER A 79 -5.03 -0.55 1.83
C SER A 79 -4.45 -1.95 1.58
N VAL A 80 -4.99 -2.69 0.61
CA VAL A 80 -4.41 -4.00 0.21
C VAL A 80 -3.03 -3.83 -0.42
N ALA A 81 -2.85 -2.81 -1.27
CA ALA A 81 -1.56 -2.53 -1.89
C ALA A 81 -0.49 -2.13 -0.86
N GLU A 82 -0.84 -1.27 0.10
CA GLU A 82 0.04 -0.87 1.20
C GLU A 82 0.44 -2.06 2.07
N LEU A 83 -0.53 -2.91 2.43
CA LEU A 83 -0.28 -4.13 3.19
C LEU A 83 0.65 -5.09 2.42
N ALA A 84 0.40 -5.30 1.13
CA ALA A 84 1.24 -6.13 0.28
C ALA A 84 2.67 -5.59 0.17
N ALA A 85 2.83 -4.27 0.02
CA ALA A 85 4.14 -3.62 0.00
C ALA A 85 4.89 -3.78 1.33
N ALA A 86 4.22 -3.57 2.47
CA ALA A 86 4.80 -3.76 3.80
C ALA A 86 5.20 -5.23 4.05
N ASN A 87 4.39 -6.19 3.61
CA ASN A 87 4.75 -7.60 3.69
C ASN A 87 5.95 -7.95 2.82
N ALA A 88 6.07 -7.34 1.64
CA ALA A 88 7.20 -7.54 0.74
C ALA A 88 8.51 -6.99 1.34
N THR A 89 8.48 -5.83 2.01
CA THR A 89 9.67 -5.28 2.68
C THR A 89 10.10 -6.18 3.84
N ILE A 90 9.16 -6.62 4.68
CA ILE A 90 9.45 -7.55 5.79
C ILE A 90 10.02 -8.87 5.26
N ALA A 91 9.47 -9.41 4.16
CA ALA A 91 9.97 -10.65 3.56
C ALA A 91 11.42 -10.49 3.06
N ARG A 92 11.74 -9.36 2.42
CA ARG A 92 13.11 -9.04 1.98
C ARG A 92 14.07 -8.92 3.17
N GLU A 93 13.68 -8.22 4.22
CA GLU A 93 14.50 -8.10 5.44
C GLU A 93 14.75 -9.46 6.09
N ARG A 94 13.73 -10.31 6.18
CA ARG A 94 13.88 -11.67 6.72
C ARG A 94 14.82 -12.53 5.86
N ALA A 95 14.73 -12.42 4.53
CA ALA A 95 15.63 -13.13 3.63
C ALA A 95 17.08 -12.66 3.81
N LEU A 96 17.31 -11.35 3.90
CA LEU A 96 18.63 -10.78 4.17
C LEU A 96 19.21 -11.23 5.50
N ARG A 97 18.38 -11.26 6.57
CA ARG A 97 18.81 -11.76 7.88
C ARG A 97 19.22 -13.22 7.83
N ARG A 98 18.44 -14.08 7.16
CA ARG A 98 18.81 -15.50 6.99
C ARG A 98 20.14 -15.68 6.28
N MET A 99 20.36 -14.95 5.18
CA MET A 99 21.64 -15.01 4.47
C MET A 99 22.80 -14.51 5.33
N ALA A 100 22.58 -13.48 6.16
CA ALA A 100 23.57 -13.01 7.11
C ALA A 100 23.87 -14.06 8.18
N ASP A 101 22.84 -14.68 8.76
CA ASP A 101 22.98 -15.74 9.77
C ASP A 101 23.73 -16.95 9.21
N GLU A 102 23.44 -17.35 7.96
CA GLU A 102 24.15 -18.41 7.25
C GLU A 102 25.62 -18.05 7.02
N ALA A 103 25.90 -16.84 6.56
CA ALA A 103 27.26 -16.36 6.34
C ALA A 103 28.07 -16.29 7.65
N THR A 104 27.46 -15.85 8.74
CA THR A 104 28.09 -15.84 10.07
C THR A 104 28.37 -17.27 10.54
N ALA A 105 27.41 -18.19 10.41
CA ALA A 105 27.60 -19.58 10.79
C ALA A 105 28.73 -20.26 10.00
N GLU A 106 28.87 -19.96 8.71
CA GLU A 106 29.99 -20.44 7.90
C GLU A 106 31.33 -19.81 8.31
N ALA A 107 31.34 -18.52 8.62
CA ALA A 107 32.54 -17.84 9.10
C ALA A 107 33.01 -18.42 10.45
N ASP A 108 32.08 -18.66 11.38
CA ASP A 108 32.36 -19.27 12.68
C ASP A 108 32.91 -20.69 12.53
N ARG A 109 32.35 -21.49 11.60
CA ARG A 109 32.90 -22.82 11.28
C ARG A 109 34.34 -22.71 10.80
N ARG A 110 34.61 -21.84 9.81
CA ARG A 110 35.96 -21.63 9.26
C ARG A 110 36.96 -21.13 10.32
N ALA A 111 36.51 -20.24 11.20
CA ALA A 111 37.31 -19.76 12.32
C ALA A 111 37.67 -20.92 13.27
N SER A 112 36.67 -21.71 13.68
CA SER A 112 36.87 -22.85 14.58
C SER A 112 37.78 -23.93 13.99
N GLU A 113 37.68 -24.19 12.68
CA GLU A 113 38.56 -25.12 11.97
C GLU A 113 39.99 -24.59 11.91
N SER A 114 40.16 -23.30 11.64
CA SER A 114 41.47 -22.65 11.63
C SER A 114 42.13 -22.65 13.01
N GLU A 115 41.37 -22.44 14.08
CA GLU A 115 41.85 -22.54 15.46
C GLU A 115 42.31 -23.95 15.81
N LYS A 116 41.52 -24.98 15.45
CA LYS A 116 41.91 -26.38 15.62
C LYS A 116 43.16 -26.74 14.82
N ALA A 117 43.26 -26.26 13.59
CA ALA A 117 44.43 -26.47 12.74
C ALA A 117 45.69 -25.84 13.36
N LYS A 118 45.59 -24.60 13.84
CA LYS A 118 46.68 -23.92 14.57
C LYS A 118 47.07 -24.68 15.82
N ALA A 119 46.12 -25.04 16.68
CA ALA A 119 46.39 -25.81 17.89
C ALA A 119 47.09 -27.16 17.58
N SER A 120 46.71 -27.83 16.50
CA SER A 120 47.37 -29.06 16.06
C SER A 120 48.79 -28.84 15.52
N ALA A 121 49.04 -27.70 14.86
CA ALA A 121 50.36 -27.31 14.38
C ALA A 121 51.27 -26.94 15.55
N ASP A 122 50.76 -26.18 16.52
CA ASP A 122 51.48 -25.80 17.73
C ASP A 122 51.84 -27.03 18.57
N ALA A 123 50.92 -28.00 18.72
CA ALA A 123 51.21 -29.26 19.39
C ALA A 123 52.32 -30.08 18.70
N LYS A 124 52.35 -30.09 17.36
CA LYS A 124 53.44 -30.72 16.59
C LYS A 124 54.76 -29.98 16.78
N LEU A 125 54.75 -28.65 16.76
CA LEU A 125 55.94 -27.84 17.04
C LEU A 125 56.48 -28.12 18.44
N GLU A 126 55.62 -28.17 19.45
CA GLU A 126 56.04 -28.55 20.81
C GLU A 126 56.63 -29.95 20.89
N GLN A 127 56.07 -30.92 20.16
CA GLN A 127 56.62 -32.27 20.10
C GLN A 127 58.02 -32.28 19.48
N ILE A 128 58.19 -31.62 18.33
CA ILE A 128 59.49 -31.49 17.66
C ILE A 128 60.50 -30.78 18.58
N LEU A 129 60.09 -29.72 19.28
CA LEU A 129 60.95 -29.02 20.23
C LEU A 129 61.35 -29.90 21.41
N LYS A 130 60.44 -30.74 21.92
CA LYS A 130 60.74 -31.71 22.99
C LYS A 130 61.69 -32.80 22.51
N GLU A 131 61.48 -33.34 21.32
CA GLU A 131 62.39 -34.32 20.69
C GLU A 131 63.77 -33.70 20.46
N ALA A 132 63.84 -32.47 19.94
CA ALA A 132 65.09 -31.75 19.74
C ALA A 132 65.82 -31.41 21.05
N ALA A 133 65.08 -31.16 22.15
CA ALA A 133 65.67 -30.93 23.46
C ALA A 133 66.22 -32.21 24.12
N GLN A 134 65.74 -33.39 23.71
CA GLN A 134 66.22 -34.69 24.19
C GLN A 134 67.46 -35.19 23.44
N ASP A 135 67.75 -34.65 22.26
CA ASP A 135 68.89 -35.05 21.44
C ASP A 135 70.05 -34.03 21.55
N PRO A 136 71.08 -34.30 22.39
CA PRO A 136 72.18 -33.37 22.64
C PRO A 136 73.11 -33.13 21.43
N ASP A 137 72.98 -33.92 20.37
CA ASP A 137 73.77 -33.79 19.13
C ASP A 137 73.15 -32.83 18.10
N LEU A 138 71.87 -32.42 18.24
CA LEU A 138 71.23 -31.46 17.32
C LEU A 138 71.70 -30.01 17.52
N SER A 139 72.18 -29.67 18.72
CA SER A 139 72.61 -28.31 19.06
C SER A 139 74.12 -28.09 18.95
N ARG A 140 74.89 -29.13 18.60
CA ARG A 140 76.36 -29.07 18.43
C ARG A 140 76.71 -29.61 17.05
N PRO A 141 77.63 -29.00 16.29
CA PRO A 141 77.99 -29.50 14.96
C PRO A 141 78.48 -30.94 15.05
N THR A 142 77.71 -31.86 14.44
CA THR A 142 78.07 -33.28 14.39
C THR A 142 79.25 -33.49 13.44
N GLU A 143 79.89 -34.64 13.54
CA GLU A 143 81.05 -34.98 12.70
C GLU A 143 80.68 -34.96 11.20
N LYS A 144 79.45 -35.36 10.85
CA LYS A 144 78.88 -35.24 9.49
C LYS A 144 78.72 -33.79 9.02
N ASP A 145 78.33 -32.87 9.90
CA ASP A 145 78.22 -31.45 9.55
C ASP A 145 79.59 -30.84 9.24
N ARG A 146 80.63 -31.27 9.96
CA ARG A 146 82.02 -30.87 9.70
C ARG A 146 82.56 -31.44 8.40
N GLU A 147 82.24 -32.69 8.08
CA GLU A 147 82.58 -33.29 6.79
C GLU A 147 81.89 -32.59 5.61
N TRP A 148 80.65 -32.14 5.79
CA TRP A 148 79.92 -31.36 4.78
C TRP A 148 80.56 -29.98 4.56
N GLN A 149 80.89 -29.26 5.64
CA GLN A 149 81.62 -27.98 5.58
C GLN A 149 83.04 -28.11 5.02
N ALA A 150 83.68 -29.27 5.10
CA ALA A 150 85.00 -29.49 4.51
C ALA A 150 84.96 -29.76 3.00
N LYS A 151 83.79 -30.10 2.45
CA LYS A 151 83.57 -30.43 1.03
C LYS A 151 83.01 -29.29 0.18
N HIS A 152 82.51 -28.23 0.80
CA HIS A 152 81.93 -27.03 0.17
C HIS A 152 82.56 -25.77 0.76
#